data_AF-A6JYP0-F1
#
_entry.id   AF-A6JYP0-F1
#
_cell.length_a   1.000
_cell.length_b   1.000
_cell.length_c   1.000
_cell.angle_alpha   90.00
_cell.angle_beta   90.00
_cell.angle_gamma   90.00
#
_symmetry.space_group_name_H-M   'P 1'
#
loop_
_entity.id
_entity.type
_entity.pdbx_description
1 polymer ?
#
loop_
_entity_poly.entity_id
_entity_poly.type
_entity_poly.pdbx_seq_one_letter_code
_entity_poly.pdbx_strand_id
1 'polypeptide(L)'
;MSCKKCCSSSQTKWILAGSVSMTLVLAISMILGLTLYQRTRPGCENDAVCRPDADMLDYLQNIGQISHRDGLLVTWYHAANSKKEMEAALNSDVMVLEADVTVEGFNTANETEVPIMAHPPAIYSDNTLKEWLEAVLASSQKGIKLDFKSLKAVGPSLDLLRQLTEAGRIRRPVWINADILKGPNVPISTEVNATQFLALVQEKYPKATISPGFTTLYVHQLPNSTYTQAMVETMEELVRALPQKVTFPMRAVMTRAAWPHFSWLLSQSERYSLTLWQGASDPVSVEDLLFIRDNSAPHQIYYDLFEPVLSQFKQLA
;
A
#
# COMPACT_ATOMS: atom_id res chain seq x y z
N MET A 1 22.43 -9.22 -78.88
CA MET A 1 21.51 -8.79 -77.80
C MET A 1 21.64 -9.76 -76.65
N SER A 2 22.46 -9.45 -75.63
CA SER A 2 22.51 -10.27 -74.41
C SER A 2 23.01 -9.46 -73.22
N CYS A 3 22.67 -9.94 -72.02
CA CYS A 3 23.10 -9.50 -70.69
C CYS A 3 22.52 -8.18 -70.16
N LYS A 4 21.27 -8.21 -69.65
CA LYS A 4 20.86 -7.30 -68.55
C LYS A 4 19.86 -7.85 -67.51
N LYS A 5 19.42 -9.11 -67.58
CA LYS A 5 18.34 -9.61 -66.70
C LYS A 5 18.75 -10.51 -65.51
N CYS A 6 20.02 -10.88 -65.35
CA CYS A 6 20.41 -11.86 -64.31
C CYS A 6 20.95 -11.27 -63.00
N CYS A 7 21.28 -9.96 -62.93
CA CYS A 7 21.90 -9.37 -61.74
C CYS A 7 20.90 -8.83 -60.69
N SER A 8 19.63 -8.61 -61.07
CA SER A 8 18.67 -7.91 -60.20
C SER A 8 18.01 -8.79 -59.13
N SER A 9 17.88 -10.11 -59.34
CA SER A 9 17.18 -11.00 -58.37
C SER A 9 18.08 -11.52 -57.25
N SER A 10 19.40 -11.52 -57.47
CA SER A 10 20.39 -11.88 -56.45
C SER A 10 20.50 -10.76 -55.41
N GLN A 11 20.68 -9.51 -55.86
CA GLN A 11 20.78 -8.34 -54.96
C GLN A 11 19.55 -8.17 -54.06
N THR A 12 18.35 -8.34 -54.59
CA THR A 12 17.11 -8.25 -53.79
C THR A 12 17.03 -9.35 -52.74
N LYS A 13 17.46 -10.59 -53.04
CA LYS A 13 17.52 -11.68 -52.06
C LYS A 13 18.54 -11.43 -50.95
N TRP A 14 19.71 -10.89 -51.26
CA TRP A 14 20.73 -10.55 -50.26
C TRP A 14 20.32 -9.35 -49.38
N ILE A 15 19.62 -8.37 -49.95
CA ILE A 15 19.07 -7.23 -49.20
C ILE A 15 17.93 -7.69 -48.27
N LEU A 16 17.01 -8.53 -48.75
CA LEU A 16 15.94 -9.12 -47.94
C LEU A 16 16.51 -9.99 -46.81
N ALA A 17 17.44 -10.89 -47.12
CA ALA A 17 18.09 -11.75 -46.12
C ALA A 17 18.88 -10.92 -45.08
N GLY A 18 19.59 -9.88 -45.51
CA GLY A 18 20.29 -8.95 -44.61
C GLY A 18 19.32 -8.18 -43.70
N SER A 19 18.19 -7.70 -44.24
CA SER A 19 17.19 -6.98 -43.45
C SER A 19 16.49 -7.87 -42.41
N VAL A 20 16.18 -9.12 -42.77
CA VAL A 20 15.55 -10.11 -41.87
C VAL A 20 16.54 -10.52 -40.78
N SER A 21 17.82 -10.67 -41.12
CA SER A 21 18.86 -10.99 -40.14
C SER A 21 19.06 -9.84 -39.15
N MET A 22 19.04 -8.59 -39.62
CA MET A 22 19.22 -7.42 -38.76
C MET A 22 18.02 -7.17 -37.83
N THR A 23 16.78 -7.34 -38.31
CA THR A 23 15.59 -7.25 -37.46
C THR A 23 15.53 -8.36 -36.42
N LEU A 24 15.94 -9.58 -36.78
CA LEU A 24 16.03 -10.70 -35.83
C LEU A 24 17.07 -10.43 -34.72
N VAL A 25 18.25 -9.92 -35.07
CA VAL A 25 19.29 -9.57 -34.09
C VAL A 25 18.84 -8.45 -33.16
N LEU A 26 18.15 -7.43 -33.67
CA LEU A 26 17.59 -6.34 -32.85
C LEU A 26 16.49 -6.85 -31.91
N ALA A 27 15.60 -7.71 -32.40
CA ALA A 27 14.55 -8.32 -31.57
C ALA A 27 15.15 -9.20 -30.47
N ILE A 28 16.12 -10.04 -30.80
CA ILE A 28 16.83 -10.87 -29.82
C ILE A 28 17.56 -9.98 -28.80
N SER A 29 18.25 -8.93 -29.23
CA SER A 29 18.97 -8.01 -28.34
C SER A 29 18.02 -7.24 -27.42
N MET A 30 16.84 -6.86 -27.91
CA MET A 30 15.81 -6.19 -27.11
C MET A 30 15.18 -7.16 -26.11
N ILE A 31 14.91 -8.41 -26.50
CA ILE A 31 14.42 -9.47 -25.60
C ILE A 31 15.49 -9.82 -24.56
N LEU A 32 16.76 -9.94 -24.95
CA LEU A 32 17.87 -10.19 -24.04
C LEU A 32 18.06 -9.00 -23.09
N GLY A 33 17.96 -7.77 -23.61
CA GLY A 33 18.00 -6.54 -22.83
C GLY A 33 16.85 -6.46 -21.83
N LEU A 34 15.62 -6.79 -22.24
CA LEU A 34 14.44 -6.82 -21.37
C LEU A 34 14.51 -7.94 -20.32
N THR A 35 14.98 -9.14 -20.70
CA THR A 35 15.14 -10.26 -19.77
C THR A 35 16.28 -10.04 -18.80
N LEU A 36 17.41 -9.48 -19.24
CA LEU A 36 18.50 -9.04 -18.37
C LEU A 36 18.03 -7.90 -17.47
N TYR A 37 17.29 -6.92 -18.00
CA TYR A 37 16.72 -5.81 -17.24
C TYR A 37 15.73 -6.28 -16.15
N GLN A 38 14.83 -7.20 -16.49
CA GLN A 38 13.92 -7.86 -15.56
C GLN A 38 14.68 -8.68 -14.51
N ARG A 39 15.77 -9.35 -14.91
CA ARG A 39 16.66 -10.10 -14.00
C ARG A 39 17.51 -9.19 -13.12
N THR A 40 17.75 -7.94 -13.53
CA THR A 40 18.46 -6.91 -12.76
C THR A 40 17.56 -6.05 -11.88
N ARG A 41 16.23 -6.24 -11.89
CA ARG A 41 15.44 -5.76 -10.74
C ARG A 41 15.86 -6.63 -9.56
N PRO A 42 16.52 -6.09 -8.53
CA PRO A 42 16.90 -6.90 -7.39
C PRO A 42 15.60 -7.41 -6.76
N GLY A 43 15.31 -8.69 -6.95
CA GLY A 43 14.36 -9.39 -6.10
C GLY A 43 14.86 -9.25 -4.66
N CYS A 44 13.95 -9.15 -3.70
CA CYS A 44 14.36 -9.10 -2.31
C CYS A 44 14.90 -10.49 -1.89
N GLU A 45 16.22 -10.65 -1.88
CA GLU A 45 16.93 -11.91 -1.57
C GLU A 45 17.24 -12.09 -0.08
N ASN A 46 17.32 -11.01 0.69
CA ASN A 46 17.65 -11.05 2.12
C ASN A 46 16.45 -11.47 2.98
N ASP A 47 16.36 -12.76 3.33
CA ASP A 47 15.25 -13.31 4.13
C ASP A 47 14.97 -12.59 5.46
N ALA A 48 15.96 -11.86 6.03
CA ALA A 48 15.75 -11.06 7.23
C ALA A 48 14.77 -9.88 7.03
N VAL A 49 14.70 -9.36 5.79
CA VAL A 49 13.94 -8.15 5.42
C VAL A 49 12.87 -8.45 4.37
N CYS A 50 13.02 -9.54 3.61
CA CYS A 50 12.12 -9.93 2.52
C CYS A 50 11.00 -10.85 3.01
N ARG A 51 10.24 -10.38 4.01
CA ARG A 51 9.18 -11.15 4.67
C ARG A 51 8.00 -10.27 5.08
N PRO A 52 6.80 -10.85 5.27
CA PRO A 52 5.57 -10.11 5.59
C PRO A 52 5.62 -9.19 6.81
N ASP A 53 6.35 -9.57 7.86
CA ASP A 53 6.48 -8.86 9.13
C ASP A 53 7.73 -7.97 9.23
N ALA A 54 8.48 -7.83 8.13
CA ALA A 54 9.61 -6.93 8.06
C ALA A 54 9.17 -5.46 8.21
N ASP A 55 10.10 -4.63 8.68
CA ASP A 55 9.89 -3.18 8.69
C ASP A 55 9.80 -2.63 7.26
N MET A 56 8.84 -1.74 7.01
CA MET A 56 8.63 -1.19 5.66
C MET A 56 9.83 -0.36 5.20
N LEU A 57 10.43 0.44 6.08
CA LEU A 57 11.59 1.28 5.72
C LEU A 57 12.81 0.41 5.47
N ASP A 58 13.06 -0.60 6.32
CA ASP A 58 14.19 -1.52 6.10
C ASP A 58 14.04 -2.28 4.79
N TYR A 59 12.83 -2.73 4.46
CA TYR A 59 12.54 -3.39 3.18
C TYR A 59 12.83 -2.47 2.00
N LEU A 60 12.24 -1.28 1.98
CA LEU A 60 12.39 -0.33 0.89
C LEU A 60 13.85 0.13 0.74
N GLN A 61 14.57 0.30 1.85
CA GLN A 61 15.99 0.63 1.81
C GLN A 61 16.82 -0.54 1.27
N ASN A 62 16.54 -1.77 1.69
CA ASN A 62 17.23 -2.97 1.23
C ASN A 62 17.06 -3.21 -0.28
N ILE A 63 15.90 -2.86 -0.85
CA ILE A 63 15.64 -2.95 -2.30
C ILE A 63 16.01 -1.67 -3.06
N GLY A 64 16.67 -0.71 -2.40
CA GLY A 64 17.20 0.52 -3.01
C GLY A 64 16.14 1.55 -3.42
N GLN A 65 14.92 1.48 -2.87
CA GLN A 65 13.84 2.44 -3.17
C GLN A 65 13.97 3.72 -2.34
N ILE A 66 14.55 3.65 -1.15
CA ILE A 66 14.81 4.81 -0.29
C ILE A 66 16.28 4.81 0.17
N SER A 67 16.84 6.00 0.43
CA SER A 67 18.25 6.15 0.80
C SER A 67 18.52 5.95 2.29
N HIS A 68 17.52 6.17 3.14
CA HIS A 68 17.60 6.03 4.59
C HIS A 68 16.19 5.87 5.19
N ARG A 69 16.10 5.57 6.48
CA ARG A 69 14.85 5.36 7.21
C ARG A 69 14.14 6.69 7.49
N ASP A 70 13.33 7.14 6.53
CA ASP A 70 12.43 8.29 6.65
C ASP A 70 11.08 7.95 5.97
N GLY A 71 9.98 8.05 6.71
CA GLY A 71 8.65 7.73 6.21
C GLY A 71 8.11 8.74 5.19
N LEU A 72 8.71 9.93 5.07
CA LEU A 72 8.42 10.89 4.00
C LEU A 72 8.90 10.42 2.61
N LEU A 73 9.90 9.53 2.57
CA LEU A 73 10.40 8.97 1.31
C LEU A 73 9.46 7.92 0.73
N VAL A 74 8.64 7.29 1.58
CA VAL A 74 7.69 6.25 1.16
C VAL A 74 6.53 6.89 0.41
N THR A 75 6.29 6.40 -0.81
CA THR A 75 5.19 6.86 -1.66
C THR A 75 4.08 5.81 -1.74
N TRP A 76 2.84 6.29 -1.70
CA TRP A 76 1.65 5.49 -1.56
C TRP A 76 0.77 5.63 -2.81
N TYR A 77 0.17 4.53 -3.24
CA TYR A 77 -1.01 4.59 -4.09
C TYR A 77 -2.22 4.28 -3.22
N HIS A 78 -3.05 5.30 -3.01
CA HIS A 78 -4.24 5.22 -2.20
C HIS A 78 -5.40 4.58 -2.98
N ALA A 79 -6.18 3.71 -2.34
CA ALA A 79 -7.42 3.12 -2.83
C ALA A 79 -7.29 2.45 -4.22
N ALA A 80 -6.35 1.51 -4.37
CA ALA A 80 -6.16 0.72 -5.59
C ALA A 80 -7.25 -0.35 -5.79
N ASN A 81 -8.52 0.09 -5.83
CA ASN A 81 -9.70 -0.74 -5.59
C ASN A 81 -10.30 -1.42 -6.82
N SER A 82 -9.89 -1.10 -8.04
CA SER A 82 -10.31 -1.82 -9.24
C SER A 82 -9.09 -2.30 -10.03
N LYS A 83 -9.30 -3.17 -11.03
CA LYS A 83 -8.22 -3.58 -11.95
C LYS A 83 -7.51 -2.38 -12.57
N LYS A 84 -8.26 -1.33 -12.91
CA LYS A 84 -7.71 -0.11 -13.50
C LYS A 84 -6.79 0.63 -12.54
N GLU A 85 -7.22 0.89 -11.30
CA GLU A 85 -6.40 1.60 -10.30
C GLU A 85 -5.20 0.76 -9.88
N MET A 86 -5.37 -0.55 -9.74
CA MET A 86 -4.27 -1.48 -9.48
C MET A 86 -3.23 -1.44 -10.61
N GLU A 87 -3.64 -1.51 -11.88
CA GLU A 87 -2.72 -1.41 -13.03
C GLU A 87 -2.01 -0.05 -13.07
N ALA A 88 -2.72 1.05 -12.79
CA ALA A 88 -2.11 2.37 -12.69
C ALA A 88 -1.05 2.43 -11.58
N ALA A 89 -1.35 1.85 -10.40
CA ALA A 89 -0.41 1.76 -9.29
C ALA A 89 0.84 0.94 -9.64
N LEU A 90 0.65 -0.20 -10.31
CA LEU A 90 1.74 -1.08 -10.76
C LEU A 90 2.66 -0.40 -11.78
N ASN A 91 2.11 0.45 -12.64
CA ASN A 91 2.85 1.17 -13.69
C ASN A 91 3.45 2.50 -13.22
N SER A 92 3.19 2.94 -11.98
CA SER A 92 3.74 4.16 -11.40
C SER A 92 5.00 3.90 -10.56
N ASP A 93 5.64 4.96 -10.07
CA ASP A 93 6.83 4.88 -9.21
C ASP A 93 6.49 4.79 -7.70
N VAL A 94 5.21 4.63 -7.35
CA VAL A 94 4.80 4.44 -5.93
C VAL A 94 5.42 3.18 -5.31
N MET A 95 5.71 3.21 -4.02
CA MET A 95 6.40 2.11 -3.34
C MET A 95 5.45 1.14 -2.64
N VAL A 96 4.27 1.61 -2.22
CA VAL A 96 3.29 0.82 -1.48
C VAL A 96 1.90 1.00 -2.09
N LEU A 97 1.18 -0.10 -2.26
CA LEU A 97 -0.23 -0.08 -2.65
C LEU A 97 -1.09 -0.25 -1.41
N GLU A 98 -2.04 0.65 -1.25
CA GLU A 98 -3.15 0.52 -0.32
C GLU A 98 -4.42 0.18 -1.11
N ALA A 99 -5.22 -0.75 -0.60
CA ALA A 99 -6.51 -1.08 -1.17
C ALA A 99 -7.51 -1.53 -0.09
N ASP A 100 -8.76 -1.13 -0.29
CA ASP A 100 -9.87 -1.39 0.61
C ASP A 100 -10.48 -2.77 0.33
N VAL A 101 -10.76 -3.53 1.38
CA VAL A 101 -11.27 -4.91 1.27
C VAL A 101 -12.60 -5.05 1.98
N THR A 102 -13.59 -5.58 1.27
CA THR A 102 -14.87 -6.03 1.83
C THR A 102 -15.31 -7.33 1.15
N VAL A 103 -16.47 -7.88 1.51
CA VAL A 103 -17.05 -9.03 0.80
C VAL A 103 -18.00 -8.57 -0.30
N GLU A 104 -18.08 -9.33 -1.38
CA GLU A 104 -18.99 -9.03 -2.49
C GLU A 104 -20.46 -9.00 -2.01
N GLY A 105 -21.20 -7.97 -2.40
CA GLY A 105 -22.60 -7.79 -2.03
C GLY A 105 -22.83 -7.52 -0.53
N PHE A 106 -21.82 -7.01 0.20
CA PHE A 106 -21.88 -6.77 1.65
C PHE A 106 -23.20 -6.12 2.10
N ASN A 107 -23.83 -6.71 3.13
CA ASN A 107 -25.13 -6.30 3.69
C ASN A 107 -26.31 -6.31 2.69
N THR A 108 -26.26 -7.14 1.65
CA THR A 108 -27.38 -7.36 0.72
C THR A 108 -27.80 -8.83 0.66
N ALA A 109 -28.90 -9.11 -0.03
CA ALA A 109 -29.33 -10.49 -0.30
C ALA A 109 -28.35 -11.28 -1.20
N ASN A 110 -27.46 -10.57 -1.91
CA ASN A 110 -26.47 -11.15 -2.82
C ASN A 110 -25.07 -11.24 -2.18
N GLU A 111 -24.97 -11.13 -0.85
CA GLU A 111 -23.68 -11.22 -0.14
C GLU A 111 -23.03 -12.59 -0.34
N THR A 112 -21.73 -12.61 -0.64
CA THR A 112 -20.91 -13.82 -0.71
C THR A 112 -19.78 -13.78 0.31
N GLU A 113 -18.99 -14.86 0.42
CA GLU A 113 -17.79 -14.89 1.27
C GLU A 113 -16.53 -14.40 0.52
N VAL A 114 -16.65 -13.98 -0.74
CA VAL A 114 -15.51 -13.61 -1.59
C VAL A 114 -15.02 -12.22 -1.23
N PRO A 115 -13.75 -12.05 -0.77
CA PRO A 115 -13.18 -10.73 -0.56
C PRO A 115 -12.89 -10.04 -1.88
N ILE A 116 -13.32 -8.79 -1.98
CA ILE A 116 -13.18 -7.92 -3.15
C ILE A 116 -12.54 -6.60 -2.76
N MET A 117 -11.93 -5.94 -3.74
CA MET A 117 -11.34 -4.63 -3.59
C MET A 117 -12.43 -3.56 -3.70
N ALA A 118 -12.92 -3.02 -2.59
CA ALA A 118 -13.96 -1.99 -2.61
C ALA A 118 -14.04 -1.18 -1.31
N HIS A 119 -14.19 0.14 -1.48
CA HIS A 119 -14.51 1.08 -0.41
C HIS A 119 -16.01 1.43 -0.44
N PRO A 120 -16.72 1.44 0.70
CA PRO A 120 -18.10 1.93 0.77
C PRO A 120 -18.28 3.32 0.12
N PRO A 121 -19.37 3.57 -0.62
CA PRO A 121 -20.57 2.74 -0.74
C PRO A 121 -20.46 1.60 -1.76
N ALA A 122 -19.31 1.42 -2.43
CA ALA A 122 -19.14 0.29 -3.34
C ALA A 122 -19.12 -1.03 -2.56
N ILE A 123 -19.95 -1.97 -3.02
CA ILE A 123 -20.05 -3.34 -2.49
C ILE A 123 -19.81 -4.40 -3.57
N TYR A 124 -19.40 -3.97 -4.76
CA TYR A 124 -19.02 -4.78 -5.90
C TYR A 124 -17.76 -4.19 -6.53
N SER A 125 -16.93 -5.05 -7.12
CA SER A 125 -15.69 -4.66 -7.79
C SER A 125 -15.40 -5.59 -8.95
N ASP A 126 -14.64 -5.10 -9.93
CA ASP A 126 -14.11 -5.93 -11.02
C ASP A 126 -12.85 -6.72 -10.61
N ASN A 127 -12.42 -6.57 -9.36
CA ASN A 127 -11.19 -7.14 -8.82
C ASN A 127 -11.44 -7.82 -7.47
N THR A 128 -11.28 -9.15 -7.44
CA THR A 128 -11.23 -9.90 -6.17
C THR A 128 -9.88 -9.66 -5.48
N LEU A 129 -9.80 -9.85 -4.16
CA LEU A 129 -8.53 -9.80 -3.44
C LEU A 129 -7.50 -10.80 -4.02
N LYS A 130 -7.97 -11.97 -4.46
CA LYS A 130 -7.10 -12.99 -5.04
C LYS A 130 -6.48 -12.53 -6.35
N GLU A 131 -7.28 -12.03 -7.28
CA GLU A 131 -6.78 -11.49 -8.55
C GLU A 131 -5.82 -10.32 -8.31
N TRP A 132 -6.17 -9.44 -7.37
CA TRP A 132 -5.33 -8.30 -7.00
C TRP A 132 -3.97 -8.74 -6.47
N LEU A 133 -3.93 -9.66 -5.49
CA LEU A 133 -2.68 -10.19 -4.94
C LEU A 133 -1.87 -10.92 -6.00
N GLU A 134 -2.50 -11.70 -6.87
CA GLU A 134 -1.80 -12.40 -7.96
C GLU A 134 -1.10 -11.41 -8.90
N ALA A 135 -1.78 -10.34 -9.31
CA ALA A 135 -1.20 -9.31 -10.18
C ALA A 135 -0.08 -8.52 -9.49
N VAL A 136 -0.30 -8.08 -8.24
CA VAL A 136 0.68 -7.28 -7.47
C VAL A 136 1.95 -8.06 -7.18
N LEU A 137 1.81 -9.34 -6.80
CA LEU A 137 2.95 -10.22 -6.51
C LEU A 137 3.71 -10.62 -7.78
N ALA A 138 3.01 -10.80 -8.91
CA ALA A 138 3.65 -11.15 -10.18
C ALA A 138 4.42 -9.99 -10.82
N SER A 139 3.95 -8.75 -10.64
CA SER A 139 4.38 -7.63 -11.48
C SER A 139 5.24 -6.58 -10.76
N SER A 140 5.42 -6.69 -9.43
CA SER A 140 6.10 -5.67 -8.65
C SER A 140 6.84 -6.20 -7.42
N GLN A 141 7.60 -5.32 -6.76
CA GLN A 141 8.13 -5.50 -5.39
C GLN A 141 7.49 -4.48 -4.41
N LYS A 142 6.31 -3.94 -4.76
CA LYS A 142 5.66 -2.89 -3.96
C LYS A 142 5.12 -3.48 -2.65
N GLY A 143 5.22 -2.72 -1.56
CA GLY A 143 4.61 -3.07 -0.28
C GLY A 143 3.09 -3.16 -0.40
N ILE A 144 2.45 -3.87 0.54
CA ILE A 144 1.00 -4.12 0.52
C ILE A 144 0.39 -3.59 1.81
N LYS A 145 -0.66 -2.78 1.71
CA LYS A 145 -1.55 -2.40 2.80
C LYS A 145 -2.99 -2.74 2.42
N LEU A 146 -3.66 -3.56 3.22
CA LEU A 146 -5.06 -3.95 3.00
C LEU A 146 -5.94 -3.31 4.07
N ASP A 147 -6.88 -2.47 3.68
CA ASP A 147 -7.80 -1.78 4.57
C ASP A 147 -9.18 -2.45 4.63
N PHE A 148 -9.43 -3.20 5.70
CA PHE A 148 -10.65 -3.96 5.87
C PHE A 148 -11.83 -3.08 6.28
N LYS A 149 -12.85 -3.03 5.42
CA LYS A 149 -14.11 -2.31 5.65
C LYS A 149 -15.21 -3.19 6.22
N SER A 150 -14.99 -4.50 6.31
CA SER A 150 -15.90 -5.44 6.96
C SER A 150 -15.15 -6.58 7.62
N LEU A 151 -15.60 -6.95 8.83
CA LEU A 151 -15.04 -8.09 9.56
C LEU A 151 -15.16 -9.40 8.78
N LYS A 152 -16.22 -9.55 7.98
CA LYS A 152 -16.49 -10.74 7.16
C LYS A 152 -15.38 -11.01 6.14
N ALA A 153 -14.72 -9.97 5.65
CA ALA A 153 -13.61 -10.12 4.71
C ALA A 153 -12.29 -10.52 5.38
N VAL A 154 -12.13 -10.27 6.68
CA VAL A 154 -10.83 -10.45 7.38
C VAL A 154 -10.38 -11.91 7.35
N GLY A 155 -11.19 -12.83 7.88
CA GLY A 155 -10.82 -14.25 7.97
C GLY A 155 -10.37 -14.87 6.64
N PRO A 156 -11.22 -14.84 5.59
CA PRO A 156 -10.87 -15.38 4.27
C PRO A 156 -9.63 -14.73 3.65
N SER A 157 -9.45 -13.42 3.85
CA SER A 157 -8.29 -12.68 3.32
C SER A 157 -6.99 -13.08 4.02
N LEU A 158 -7.02 -13.25 5.35
CA LEU A 158 -5.86 -13.69 6.12
C LEU A 158 -5.47 -15.14 5.78
N ASP A 159 -6.44 -16.02 5.55
CA ASP A 159 -6.16 -17.40 5.10
C ASP A 159 -5.46 -17.40 3.73
N LEU A 160 -5.88 -16.54 2.79
CA LEU A 160 -5.23 -16.38 1.50
C LEU A 160 -3.80 -15.83 1.62
N LEU A 161 -3.60 -14.81 2.46
CA LEU A 161 -2.26 -14.26 2.72
C LEU A 161 -1.32 -15.31 3.33
N ARG A 162 -1.82 -16.12 4.28
CA ARG A 162 -1.06 -17.24 4.86
C ARG A 162 -0.66 -18.23 3.77
N GLN A 163 -1.61 -18.67 2.95
CA GLN A 163 -1.35 -19.61 1.86
C GLN A 163 -0.27 -19.09 0.89
N LEU A 164 -0.38 -17.83 0.46
CA LEU A 164 0.59 -17.22 -0.47
C LEU A 164 1.97 -17.03 0.18
N THR A 165 2.02 -16.76 1.49
CA THR A 165 3.27 -16.65 2.25
C THR A 165 3.95 -18.00 2.41
N GLU A 166 3.21 -19.04 2.80
CA GLU A 166 3.73 -20.41 2.93
C GLU A 166 4.21 -20.97 1.59
N ALA A 167 3.56 -20.56 0.49
CA ALA A 167 4.02 -20.84 -0.87
C ALA A 167 5.25 -20.01 -1.31
N GLY A 168 5.81 -19.16 -0.44
CA GLY A 168 6.97 -18.32 -0.71
C GLY A 168 6.70 -17.17 -1.69
N ARG A 169 5.44 -16.85 -1.99
CA ARG A 169 5.06 -15.80 -2.95
C ARG A 169 5.08 -14.41 -2.34
N ILE A 170 4.76 -14.28 -1.05
CA ILE A 170 4.82 -13.01 -0.33
C ILE A 170 6.19 -12.89 0.35
N ARG A 171 7.08 -12.08 -0.25
CA ARG A 171 8.44 -11.78 0.24
C ARG A 171 8.66 -10.28 0.47
N ARG A 172 7.67 -9.62 1.05
CA ARG A 172 7.62 -8.17 1.27
C ARG A 172 6.68 -7.81 2.42
N PRO A 173 6.81 -6.64 3.04
CA PRO A 173 5.93 -6.19 4.11
C PRO A 173 4.46 -6.18 3.71
N VAL A 174 3.61 -6.68 4.62
CA VAL A 174 2.15 -6.64 4.52
C VAL A 174 1.60 -5.93 5.75
N TRP A 175 0.76 -4.92 5.51
CA TRP A 175 0.05 -4.16 6.53
C TRP A 175 -1.43 -4.53 6.53
N ILE A 176 -1.96 -4.88 7.69
CA ILE A 176 -3.38 -5.20 7.88
C ILE A 176 -4.03 -4.02 8.60
N ASN A 177 -4.82 -3.25 7.87
CA ASN A 177 -5.48 -2.03 8.34
C ASN A 177 -6.97 -2.28 8.58
N ALA A 178 -7.53 -1.64 9.60
CA ALA A 178 -8.97 -1.50 9.77
C ALA A 178 -9.27 -0.35 10.72
N ASP A 179 -10.35 0.37 10.48
CA ASP A 179 -10.90 1.30 11.46
C ASP A 179 -11.68 0.53 12.54
N ILE A 180 -11.07 0.38 13.71
CA ILE A 180 -11.59 -0.50 14.79
C ILE A 180 -12.15 0.26 15.99
N LEU A 181 -11.95 1.57 16.03
CA LEU A 181 -12.51 2.45 17.04
C LEU A 181 -13.29 3.61 16.40
N LYS A 182 -14.28 4.11 17.13
CA LYS A 182 -14.96 5.35 16.77
C LYS A 182 -14.05 6.55 17.02
N GLY A 183 -13.82 7.36 15.99
CA GLY A 183 -13.03 8.58 16.08
C GLY A 183 -13.86 9.86 16.12
N PRO A 184 -13.20 11.01 15.91
CA PRO A 184 -13.83 12.31 15.98
C PRO A 184 -14.94 12.51 14.94
N ASN A 185 -15.97 13.24 15.37
CA ASN A 185 -17.08 13.75 14.57
C ASN A 185 -17.96 12.71 13.85
N VAL A 186 -17.74 11.41 14.07
CA VAL A 186 -18.57 10.35 13.47
C VAL A 186 -19.91 10.24 14.20
N PRO A 187 -21.05 10.42 13.53
CA PRO A 187 -22.35 10.29 14.18
C PRO A 187 -22.75 8.82 14.38
N ILE A 188 -22.41 7.95 13.42
CA ILE A 188 -22.85 6.56 13.35
C ILE A 188 -21.64 5.64 13.45
N SER A 189 -21.63 4.72 14.43
CA SER A 189 -20.60 3.70 14.55
C SER A 189 -20.63 2.73 13.37
N THR A 190 -19.54 2.65 12.64
CA THR A 190 -19.34 1.75 11.48
C THR A 190 -18.00 1.02 11.55
N GLU A 191 -17.31 1.12 12.69
CA GLU A 191 -16.03 0.47 12.94
C GLU A 191 -16.13 -1.05 12.89
N VAL A 192 -15.04 -1.67 12.42
CA VAL A 192 -14.85 -3.12 12.52
C VAL A 192 -14.68 -3.49 13.99
N ASN A 193 -15.27 -4.61 14.42
CA ASN A 193 -15.14 -5.05 15.81
C ASN A 193 -13.66 -5.29 16.19
N ALA A 194 -13.12 -4.45 17.08
CA ALA A 194 -11.71 -4.47 17.48
C ALA A 194 -11.24 -5.85 17.98
N THR A 195 -11.96 -6.43 18.94
CA THR A 195 -11.59 -7.71 19.57
C THR A 195 -11.54 -8.83 18.54
N GLN A 196 -12.57 -8.93 17.68
CA GLN A 196 -12.63 -9.98 16.67
C GLN A 196 -11.59 -9.78 15.56
N PHE A 197 -11.37 -8.53 15.12
CA PHE A 197 -10.33 -8.21 14.15
C PHE A 197 -8.95 -8.61 14.64
N LEU A 198 -8.56 -8.15 15.84
CA LEU A 198 -7.25 -8.46 16.42
C LEU A 198 -7.08 -9.96 16.68
N ALA A 199 -8.11 -10.64 17.17
CA ALA A 199 -8.09 -12.10 17.37
C ALA A 199 -7.84 -12.85 16.05
N LEU A 200 -8.55 -12.50 14.97
CA LEU A 200 -8.35 -13.10 13.64
C LEU A 200 -6.93 -12.88 13.12
N VAL A 201 -6.36 -11.69 13.31
CA VAL A 201 -4.98 -11.41 12.91
C VAL A 201 -4.00 -12.30 13.67
N GLN A 202 -4.13 -12.41 15.00
CA GLN A 202 -3.26 -13.28 15.80
C GLN A 202 -3.39 -14.75 15.39
N GLU A 203 -4.62 -15.21 15.14
CA GLU A 203 -4.91 -16.61 14.83
C GLU A 203 -4.41 -17.01 13.43
N LYS A 204 -4.70 -16.20 12.42
CA LYS A 204 -4.56 -16.61 11.01
C LYS A 204 -3.31 -16.09 10.33
N TYR A 205 -2.85 -14.88 10.68
CA TYR A 205 -1.74 -14.24 9.99
C TYR A 205 -0.98 -13.25 10.88
N PRO A 206 -0.29 -13.72 11.93
CA PRO A 206 0.42 -12.84 12.88
C PRO A 206 1.66 -12.17 12.28
N LYS A 207 2.13 -12.64 11.11
CA LYS A 207 3.29 -12.10 10.40
C LYS A 207 2.90 -10.89 9.54
N ALA A 208 2.59 -9.78 10.18
CA ALA A 208 2.26 -8.52 9.50
C ALA A 208 2.54 -7.32 10.41
N THR A 209 2.50 -6.11 9.84
CA THR A 209 2.28 -4.89 10.63
C THR A 209 0.78 -4.66 10.77
N ILE A 210 0.32 -4.33 11.96
CA ILE A 210 -1.11 -4.00 12.18
C ILE A 210 -1.27 -2.48 12.06
N SER A 211 -2.32 -2.05 11.37
CA SER A 211 -2.62 -0.63 11.14
C SER A 211 -4.02 -0.25 11.65
N PRO A 212 -4.26 -0.22 12.98
CA PRO A 212 -5.58 0.01 13.55
C PRO A 212 -5.93 1.50 13.59
N GLY A 213 -7.01 1.85 12.91
CA GLY A 213 -7.47 3.22 12.72
C GLY A 213 -8.75 3.56 13.47
N PHE A 214 -9.20 4.79 13.24
CA PHE A 214 -10.46 5.30 13.73
C PHE A 214 -11.38 5.63 12.57
N THR A 215 -12.67 5.33 12.69
CA THR A 215 -13.65 5.94 11.80
C THR A 215 -13.65 7.44 12.07
N THR A 216 -13.51 8.27 11.03
CA THR A 216 -13.45 9.73 11.19
C THR A 216 -14.34 10.46 10.19
N LEU A 217 -14.85 11.62 10.61
CA LEU A 217 -15.55 12.54 9.72
C LEU A 217 -14.94 13.94 9.84
N TYR A 218 -14.64 14.55 8.70
CA TYR A 218 -14.22 15.94 8.62
C TYR A 218 -15.15 16.64 7.65
N VAL A 219 -15.82 17.68 8.14
CA VAL A 219 -16.71 18.52 7.32
C VAL A 219 -16.33 19.95 7.62
N HIS A 220 -15.75 20.66 6.65
CA HIS A 220 -15.25 22.02 6.84
C HIS A 220 -16.30 22.97 7.45
N GLN A 221 -17.58 22.76 7.15
CA GLN A 221 -18.69 23.61 7.58
C GLN A 221 -19.20 23.32 9.00
N LEU A 222 -18.73 22.25 9.66
CA LEU A 222 -19.16 21.85 11.00
C LEU A 222 -18.04 22.07 12.02
N PRO A 223 -18.36 22.25 13.31
CA PRO A 223 -17.36 22.24 14.36
C PRO A 223 -16.59 20.91 14.34
N ASN A 224 -15.31 20.96 13.94
CA ASN A 224 -14.46 19.78 13.84
C ASN A 224 -13.70 19.61 15.16
N SER A 225 -14.08 18.60 15.94
CA SER A 225 -13.27 18.13 17.06
C SER A 225 -12.14 17.25 16.54
N THR A 226 -11.05 17.18 17.30
CA THR A 226 -9.92 16.28 17.04
C THR A 226 -9.94 15.07 17.99
N TYR A 227 -8.96 14.18 17.83
CA TYR A 227 -8.73 13.03 18.71
C TYR A 227 -8.50 13.47 20.15
N THR A 228 -9.13 12.78 21.09
CA THR A 228 -8.94 13.04 22.53
C THR A 228 -7.90 12.10 23.11
N GLN A 229 -7.35 12.46 24.27
CA GLN A 229 -6.49 11.58 25.05
C GLN A 229 -7.09 10.19 25.25
N ALA A 230 -8.35 10.12 25.68
CA ALA A 230 -9.04 8.86 25.95
C ALA A 230 -9.15 7.96 24.70
N MET A 231 -9.38 8.56 23.52
CA MET A 231 -9.40 7.79 22.26
C MET A 231 -8.04 7.15 21.98
N VAL A 232 -6.96 7.91 22.15
CA VAL A 232 -5.59 7.46 21.90
C VAL A 232 -5.14 6.41 22.92
N GLU A 233 -5.46 6.60 24.20
CA GLU A 233 -5.18 5.64 25.27
C GLU A 233 -5.95 4.32 25.06
N THR A 234 -7.24 4.39 24.69
CA THR A 234 -8.03 3.18 24.38
C THR A 234 -7.42 2.39 23.23
N MET A 235 -6.91 3.07 22.20
CA MET A 235 -6.23 2.41 21.09
C MET A 235 -4.92 1.74 21.55
N GLU A 236 -4.11 2.42 22.37
CA GLU A 236 -2.87 1.85 22.94
C GLU A 236 -3.16 0.58 23.75
N GLU A 237 -4.18 0.62 24.62
CA GLU A 237 -4.56 -0.51 25.48
C GLU A 237 -4.88 -1.77 24.66
N LEU A 238 -5.54 -1.62 23.52
CA LEU A 238 -5.87 -2.73 22.62
C LEU A 238 -4.64 -3.37 21.99
N VAL A 239 -3.59 -2.58 21.70
CA VAL A 239 -2.46 -3.05 20.90
C VAL A 239 -1.17 -3.28 21.70
N ARG A 240 -1.12 -2.86 22.96
CA ARG A 240 0.10 -2.90 23.78
C ARG A 240 0.71 -4.30 23.92
N ALA A 241 -0.16 -5.31 24.07
CA ALA A 241 0.25 -6.69 24.27
C ALA A 241 0.55 -7.44 22.96
N LEU A 242 0.26 -6.83 21.80
CA LEU A 242 0.49 -7.45 20.50
C LEU A 242 1.99 -7.47 20.18
N PRO A 243 2.53 -8.56 19.62
CA PRO A 243 3.95 -8.64 19.27
C PRO A 243 4.31 -7.87 17.98
N GLN A 244 3.35 -7.58 17.11
CA GLN A 244 3.58 -6.96 15.81
C GLN A 244 4.07 -5.52 15.89
N LYS A 245 4.69 -5.00 14.83
CA LYS A 245 4.76 -3.55 14.62
C LYS A 245 3.35 -2.98 14.46
N VAL A 246 3.15 -1.75 14.91
CA VAL A 246 1.84 -1.07 14.82
C VAL A 246 2.03 0.31 14.23
N THR A 247 1.25 0.63 13.20
CA THR A 247 1.18 1.99 12.66
C THR A 247 -0.24 2.52 12.81
N PHE A 248 -0.42 3.72 13.35
CA PHE A 248 -1.76 4.27 13.57
C PHE A 248 -2.13 5.21 12.41
N PRO A 249 -3.09 4.87 11.53
CA PRO A 249 -3.52 5.71 10.41
C PRO A 249 -4.38 6.88 10.90
N MET A 250 -3.76 8.05 11.11
CA MET A 250 -4.44 9.24 11.63
C MET A 250 -4.76 10.21 10.50
N ARG A 251 -6.02 10.65 10.41
CA ARG A 251 -6.43 11.67 9.42
C ARG A 251 -5.66 12.98 9.64
N ALA A 252 -4.84 13.35 8.67
CA ALA A 252 -3.79 14.37 8.81
C ALA A 252 -4.31 15.74 9.28
N VAL A 253 -5.48 16.17 8.78
CA VAL A 253 -6.10 17.46 9.10
C VAL A 253 -6.44 17.64 10.59
N MET A 254 -6.53 16.54 11.35
CA MET A 254 -6.83 16.58 12.78
C MET A 254 -5.60 16.42 13.67
N THR A 255 -4.49 15.91 13.13
CA THR A 255 -3.36 15.41 13.93
C THR A 255 -2.65 16.52 14.71
N ARG A 256 -2.49 17.71 14.12
CA ARG A 256 -1.81 18.85 14.77
C ARG A 256 -2.44 19.22 16.12
N ALA A 257 -3.76 19.28 16.16
CA ALA A 257 -4.52 19.70 17.34
C ALA A 257 -4.47 18.64 18.46
N ALA A 258 -4.31 17.37 18.11
CA ALA A 258 -4.19 16.25 19.05
C ALA A 258 -2.73 15.81 19.29
N TRP A 259 -1.74 16.59 18.83
CA TRP A 259 -0.34 16.19 18.84
C TRP A 259 0.20 15.73 20.20
N PRO A 260 -0.12 16.38 21.34
CA PRO A 260 0.38 15.90 22.64
C PRO A 260 0.02 14.43 22.92
N HIS A 261 -1.16 13.97 22.48
CA HIS A 261 -1.60 12.60 22.67
C HIS A 261 -0.85 11.62 21.75
N PHE A 262 -0.58 12.03 20.50
CA PHE A 262 0.17 11.21 19.56
C PHE A 262 1.67 11.15 19.86
N SER A 263 2.24 12.23 20.37
CA SER A 263 3.61 12.25 20.88
C SER A 263 3.75 11.30 22.08
N TRP A 264 2.79 11.31 23.00
CA TRP A 264 2.71 10.33 24.09
C TRP A 264 2.57 8.89 23.56
N LEU A 265 1.71 8.65 22.56
CA LEU A 265 1.52 7.32 21.99
C LEU A 265 2.84 6.78 21.41
N LEU A 266 3.53 7.58 20.60
CA LEU A 266 4.81 7.21 19.99
C LEU A 266 5.91 6.92 21.02
N SER A 267 5.83 7.47 22.24
CA SER A 267 6.80 7.17 23.30
C SER A 267 6.52 5.86 24.04
N GLN A 268 5.36 5.21 23.84
CA GLN A 268 5.01 3.99 24.56
C GLN A 268 5.74 2.74 24.03
N SER A 269 6.14 2.73 22.75
CA SER A 269 6.86 1.61 22.16
C SER A 269 7.62 2.00 20.89
N GLU A 270 8.83 1.47 20.72
CA GLU A 270 9.59 1.58 19.45
C GLU A 270 8.90 0.86 18.28
N ARG A 271 7.90 0.00 18.57
CA ARG A 271 7.07 -0.65 17.54
C ARG A 271 6.06 0.29 16.90
N TYR A 272 5.86 1.48 17.45
CA TYR A 272 4.78 2.40 17.09
C TYR A 272 5.23 3.45 16.09
N SER A 273 4.42 3.62 15.04
CA SER A 273 4.50 4.70 14.05
C SER A 273 3.12 5.29 13.80
N LEU A 274 3.05 6.44 13.14
CA LEU A 274 1.80 6.99 12.59
C LEU A 274 1.84 6.92 11.06
N THR A 275 0.66 6.78 10.44
CA THR A 275 0.47 7.03 9.02
C THR A 275 -0.51 8.19 8.88
N LEU A 276 -0.04 9.35 8.45
CA LEU A 276 -0.90 10.50 8.21
C LEU A 276 -1.56 10.36 6.85
N TRP A 277 -2.89 10.21 6.83
CA TRP A 277 -3.64 10.07 5.59
C TRP A 277 -4.54 11.28 5.32
N GLN A 278 -4.75 11.60 4.05
CA GLN A 278 -5.57 12.72 3.60
C GLN A 278 -6.86 12.23 2.94
N GLY A 279 -8.02 12.73 3.36
CA GLY A 279 -9.25 12.60 2.59
C GLY A 279 -9.28 13.59 1.42
N ALA A 280 -9.98 13.24 0.33
CA ALA A 280 -9.96 14.01 -0.93
C ALA A 280 -10.33 15.51 -0.80
N SER A 281 -11.06 15.90 0.25
CA SER A 281 -11.48 17.28 0.51
C SER A 281 -10.86 17.88 1.77
N ASP A 282 -9.86 17.21 2.35
CA ASP A 282 -9.22 17.68 3.57
C ASP A 282 -8.26 18.85 3.26
N PRO A 283 -8.42 19.99 3.93
CA PRO A 283 -7.51 21.13 3.83
C PRO A 283 -6.26 20.89 4.70
N VAL A 284 -5.45 19.89 4.34
CA VAL A 284 -4.20 19.59 5.05
C VAL A 284 -3.20 20.73 4.84
N SER A 285 -2.72 21.31 5.95
CA SER A 285 -1.72 22.38 5.93
C SER A 285 -0.29 21.82 5.90
N VAL A 286 0.56 22.36 5.03
CA VAL A 286 1.99 22.04 5.02
C VAL A 286 2.68 22.48 6.31
N GLU A 287 2.23 23.59 6.92
CA GLU A 287 2.73 24.05 8.22
C GLU A 287 2.45 23.03 9.33
N ASP A 288 1.27 22.41 9.32
CA ASP A 288 0.91 21.38 10.29
C ASP A 288 1.75 20.12 10.12
N LEU A 289 2.05 19.74 8.87
CA LEU A 289 2.92 18.60 8.56
C LEU A 289 4.36 18.85 8.99
N LEU A 290 4.90 20.05 8.75
CA LEU A 290 6.23 20.46 9.20
C LEU A 290 6.31 20.46 10.72
N PHE A 291 5.29 20.99 11.40
CA PHE A 291 5.23 20.91 12.86
C PHE A 291 5.31 19.46 13.35
N ILE A 292 4.53 18.55 12.77
CA ILE A 292 4.55 17.14 13.17
C ILE A 292 5.93 16.52 12.93
N ARG A 293 6.54 16.81 11.78
CA ARG A 293 7.89 16.33 11.43
C ARG A 293 8.96 16.85 12.39
N ASP A 294 8.94 18.13 12.73
CA ASP A 294 9.89 18.76 13.66
C ASP A 294 9.79 18.21 15.09
N ASN A 295 8.67 17.57 15.43
CA ASN A 295 8.39 17.05 16.76
C ASN A 295 8.39 15.51 16.84
N SER A 296 8.85 14.81 15.80
CA SER A 296 8.92 13.34 15.75
C SER A 296 10.20 12.84 15.06
N ALA A 297 10.53 11.56 15.25
CA ALA A 297 11.63 10.98 14.49
C ALA A 297 11.17 10.66 13.05
N PRO A 298 12.00 10.89 12.01
CA PRO A 298 11.59 10.69 10.61
C PRO A 298 11.06 9.29 10.27
N HIS A 299 11.54 8.25 10.96
CA HIS A 299 11.11 6.87 10.74
C HIS A 299 9.76 6.53 11.41
N GLN A 300 9.23 7.42 12.27
CA GLN A 300 7.99 7.18 13.01
C GLN A 300 6.74 7.65 12.25
N ILE A 301 6.87 8.46 11.20
CA ILE A 301 5.72 9.05 10.49
C ILE A 301 5.77 8.72 9.00
N TYR A 302 4.73 8.06 8.51
CA TYR A 302 4.47 7.86 7.08
C TYR A 302 3.41 8.87 6.60
N TYR A 303 3.43 9.21 5.31
CA TYR A 303 2.56 10.24 4.74
C TYR A 303 1.84 9.72 3.48
N ASP A 304 0.56 9.36 3.62
CA ASP A 304 -0.36 9.00 2.53
C ASP A 304 -1.19 10.23 2.14
N LEU A 305 -0.55 11.14 1.40
CA LEU A 305 -1.09 12.46 1.07
C LEU A 305 -1.21 12.65 -0.45
N PHE A 306 -2.18 13.43 -0.89
CA PHE A 306 -2.38 13.75 -2.30
C PHE A 306 -1.52 14.92 -2.76
N GLU A 307 -1.31 15.00 -4.07
CA GLU A 307 -0.74 16.20 -4.70
C GLU A 307 -1.77 17.33 -4.77
N PRO A 308 -1.34 18.61 -4.66
CA PRO A 308 0.04 19.10 -4.60
C PRO A 308 0.65 19.18 -3.18
N VAL A 309 -0.11 18.82 -2.14
CA VAL A 309 0.31 19.00 -0.72
C VAL A 309 1.58 18.20 -0.44
N LEU A 310 1.66 16.95 -0.90
CA LEU A 310 2.83 16.10 -0.71
C LEU A 310 4.10 16.70 -1.30
N SER A 311 4.06 17.16 -2.55
CA SER A 311 5.23 17.77 -3.19
C SER A 311 5.67 19.08 -2.53
N GLN A 312 4.72 19.93 -2.11
CA GLN A 312 5.04 21.15 -1.38
C GLN A 312 5.69 20.85 -0.02
N PHE A 313 5.17 19.86 0.70
CA PHE A 313 5.74 19.43 1.96
C PHE A 313 7.17 18.91 1.78
N LYS A 314 7.41 18.02 0.80
CA LYS A 314 8.75 17.48 0.50
C LYS A 314 9.79 18.54 0.15
N GLN A 315 9.38 19.67 -0.43
CA GLN A 315 10.30 20.77 -0.76
C GLN A 315 10.79 21.54 0.47
N LEU A 316 10.04 21.51 1.57
CA LEU A 316 10.31 22.29 2.78
C LEU A 316 10.86 21.46 3.94
N ALA A 317 10.74 20.13 3.86
CA ALA A 317 10.97 19.16 4.93
C ALA A 317 12.39 18.57 4.98
#